data_AF-A0AA40B746-F1
#
_entry.id   AF-A0AA40B746-F1
#
_cell.length_a   1.000
_cell.length_b   1.000
_cell.length_c   1.000
_cell.angle_alpha   90.00
_cell.angle_beta   90.00
_cell.angle_gamma   90.00
#
_symmetry.space_group_name_H-M   'P 1'
#
loop_
_entity.id
_entity.type
_entity.pdbx_description
1 polymer ?
#
loop_
_entity_poly.entity_id
_entity_poly.type
_entity_poly.pdbx_seq_one_letter_code
_entity_poly.pdbx_strand_id
1 'polypeptide(L)' 'LASNRYSWGHDQTWINCNGRNVIWLSPEYRPVCSAVHGRMMSIGCSSGQVFTIGFSQDV' A
#
# COMPACT_ATOMS: atom_id res chain seq x y z
N LEU A 1 4.58 -2.79 -21.87
CA LEU A 1 4.60 -3.45 -20.54
C LEU A 1 3.57 -2.75 -19.67
N ALA A 2 2.59 -3.46 -19.11
CA ALA A 2 1.58 -2.82 -18.26
C ALA A 2 2.23 -2.37 -16.94
N SER A 3 2.11 -1.08 -16.59
CA SER A 3 2.53 -0.62 -15.26
C SER A 3 1.54 -1.16 -14.23
N ASN A 4 2.02 -1.98 -13.29
CA ASN A 4 1.21 -2.36 -12.13
C ASN A 4 0.78 -1.09 -11.38
N ARG A 5 -0.51 -0.98 -11.08
CA ARG A 5 -1.08 0.14 -10.30
C ARG A 5 -1.37 -0.33 -8.89
N TYR A 6 -0.75 0.33 -7.92
CA TYR A 6 -0.95 0.07 -6.50
C TYR A 6 -1.96 1.06 -5.93
N SER A 7 -2.90 0.56 -5.13
CA SER A 7 -3.94 1.38 -4.50
C SER A 7 -4.40 0.76 -3.19
N TRP A 8 -5.32 1.43 -2.51
CA TRP A 8 -5.99 0.90 -1.32
C TRP A 8 -7.23 0.08 -1.69
N GLY A 9 -7.53 -0.92 -0.86
CA GLY A 9 -8.85 -1.51 -0.77
C GLY A 9 -9.86 -0.53 -0.18
N HIS A 10 -11.15 -0.81 -0.37
CA HIS A 10 -12.25 0.08 0.03
C HIS A 10 -12.22 0.44 1.52
N ASP A 11 -11.83 -0.49 2.37
CA ASP A 11 -11.75 -0.34 3.83
C ASP A 11 -10.33 -0.04 4.32
N GLN A 12 -9.37 0.19 3.40
CA GLN A 12 -7.95 0.40 3.70
C GLN A 12 -7.29 -0.73 4.52
N THR A 13 -7.88 -1.92 4.54
CA THR A 13 -7.28 -3.11 5.18
C THR A 13 -6.42 -3.91 4.22
N TRP A 14 -6.53 -3.62 2.91
CA TRP A 14 -5.74 -4.25 1.86
C TRP A 14 -5.01 -3.22 1.01
N ILE A 15 -3.81 -3.57 0.60
CA ILE A 15 -3.15 -2.97 -0.56
C ILE A 15 -3.54 -3.79 -1.78
N ASN A 16 -3.94 -3.09 -2.83
CA ASN A 16 -4.38 -3.66 -4.09
C ASN A 16 -3.29 -3.49 -5.16
N CYS A 17 -3.14 -4.51 -6.00
CA CYS A 17 -2.37 -4.46 -7.24
C CYS A 17 -3.31 -4.76 -8.41
N ASN A 18 -3.46 -3.83 -9.34
CA ASN A 18 -4.35 -3.96 -10.50
C ASN A 18 -5.79 -4.36 -10.12
N GLY A 19 -6.29 -3.80 -9.02
CA GLY A 19 -7.65 -4.06 -8.52
C GLY A 19 -7.82 -5.37 -7.74
N ARG A 20 -6.73 -6.09 -7.44
CA ARG A 20 -6.76 -7.31 -6.62
C ARG A 20 -6.06 -7.08 -5.29
N ASN A 21 -6.66 -7.54 -4.20
CA ASN A 21 -6.06 -7.51 -2.86
C ASN A 21 -4.80 -8.38 -2.83
N VAL A 22 -3.65 -7.82 -2.43
CA VAL A 22 -2.36 -8.53 -2.41
C VAL A 22 -1.68 -8.56 -1.04
N ILE A 23 -1.83 -7.51 -0.23
CA ILE A 23 -1.24 -7.43 1.11
C ILE A 23 -2.33 -7.00 2.07
N TRP A 24 -2.60 -7.82 3.09
CA TRP A 24 -3.46 -7.44 4.20
C TRP A 24 -2.65 -6.68 5.26
N LEU A 25 -3.24 -5.62 5.81
CA LEU A 25 -2.65 -4.85 6.90
C LEU A 25 -3.32 -5.18 8.23
N SER A 26 -2.52 -5.62 9.20
CA SER A 26 -2.98 -5.71 10.59
C SER A 26 -3.35 -4.32 11.12
N PRO A 27 -4.26 -4.24 12.12
CA PRO A 27 -4.83 -2.98 12.59
C PRO A 27 -3.82 -1.88 12.92
N GLU A 28 -2.66 -2.23 13.47
CA GLU A 28 -1.59 -1.30 13.86
C GLU A 28 -0.85 -0.63 12.69
N TYR A 29 -0.98 -1.20 11.49
CA TYR A 29 -0.38 -0.66 10.25
C TYR A 29 -1.38 0.04 9.34
N ARG A 30 -2.65 0.14 9.74
CA ARG A 30 -3.67 0.79 8.91
C ARG A 30 -3.40 2.29 8.78
N PRO A 31 -3.58 2.87 7.57
CA PRO A 31 -3.27 4.26 7.33
C PRO A 31 -4.24 5.20 8.06
N VAL A 32 -3.70 6.22 8.73
CA VAL A 32 -4.40 7.49 8.98
C VAL A 32 -4.16 8.44 7.80
N CYS A 33 -2.97 8.36 7.21
CA CYS A 33 -2.62 9.01 5.96
C CYS A 33 -1.74 8.09 5.12
N SER A 34 -1.67 8.35 3.81
CA SER A 34 -0.81 7.60 2.90
C SER A 34 -0.47 8.40 1.66
N ALA A 35 0.61 8.00 1.00
CA ALA A 35 0.99 8.52 -0.31
C ALA A 35 1.49 7.37 -1.20
N VAL A 36 1.19 7.46 -2.50
CA VAL A 36 1.68 6.52 -3.51
C VAL A 36 2.46 7.30 -4.55
N HIS A 37 3.70 6.87 -4.81
CA HIS A 37 4.55 7.45 -5.84
C HIS A 37 5.25 6.34 -6.63
N GLY A 38 4.85 6.17 -7.89
CA GLY A 38 5.35 5.09 -8.75
C GLY A 38 5.07 3.70 -8.15
N ARG A 39 6.13 3.00 -7.72
CA ARG A 39 6.08 1.67 -7.11
C ARG A 39 6.32 1.69 -5.60
N MET A 40 6.23 2.86 -4.99
CA MET A 40 6.39 3.04 -3.54
C MET A 40 5.08 3.52 -2.92
N MET A 41 4.76 2.95 -1.76
CA MET A 41 3.63 3.37 -0.93
C MET A 41 4.14 3.65 0.48
N SER A 42 3.86 4.85 0.99
CA SER A 42 4.19 5.25 2.36
C SER A 42 2.91 5.39 3.19
N ILE A 43 2.96 4.88 4.41
CA ILE A 43 1.79 4.68 5.26
C ILE A 43 2.08 5.28 6.63
N GLY A 44 1.30 6.29 7.02
CA GLY A 44 1.35 6.87 8.35
C GLY A 44 0.29 6.26 9.26
N CYS A 45 0.73 5.66 10.36
CA CYS A 45 -0.14 4.99 11.34
C CYS A 45 -0.59 5.93 12.45
N SER A 46 -1.66 5.54 13.17
CA SER A 46 -2.11 6.23 14.38
C SER A 46 -1.07 6.25 15.52
N SER A 47 -0.10 5.32 15.49
CA SER A 47 1.03 5.28 16.43
C SER A 47 2.08 6.37 16.19
N GLY A 48 1.97 7.15 15.11
CA GLY A 48 2.98 8.11 14.66
C GLY A 48 4.13 7.50 13.86
N GLN A 49 4.15 6.17 13.69
CA GLN A 49 5.13 5.50 12.84
C GLN A 49 4.77 5.64 11.36
N VAL A 50 5.80 5.68 10.51
CA VAL A 50 5.66 5.63 9.06
C VAL A 50 6.44 4.44 8.54
N PHE A 51 5.79 3.61 7.72
CA PHE A 51 6.46 2.54 7.00
C PHE A 51 6.26 2.71 5.49
N THR A 52 7.23 2.23 4.72
CA THR A 52 7.23 2.35 3.26
C THR A 52 7.41 0.98 2.63
N ILE A 53 6.60 0.68 1.64
CA ILE A 53 6.64 -0.56 0.85
C ILE A 53 7.07 -0.19 -0.57
N GLY A 54 8.16 -0.82 -1.03
CA GLY A 54 8.62 -0.75 -2.42
C GLY A 54 8.33 -2.05 -3.15
N PHE A 55 7.69 -1.97 -4.32
CA PHE A 55 7.40 -3.14 -5.14
C PHE A 55 8.47 -3.35 -6.22
N SER A 56 9.08 -4.54 -6.24
CA SER A 56 9.98 -4.95 -7.33
C SER A 56 9.22 -5.11 -8.64
N GLN A 57 9.93 -5.00 -9.76
CA GLN A 57 9.40 -5.48 -11.03
C GLN A 57 9.41 -7.01 -11.02
N ASP A 58 8.44 -7.62 -11.67
CA ASP A 58 8.56 -9.01 -12.09
C ASP A 58 9.73 -9.06 -13.07
N VAL A 59 10.74 -9.89 -12.77
CA VAL A 59 11.97 -10.04 -13.57
C VAL A 59 11.70 -10.93 -14.77
#